data_AF-A0A540MIR8-F1
#
_entry.id   AF-A0A540MIR8-F1
#
_cell.length_a   1.000
_cell.length_b   1.000
_cell.length_c   1.000
_cell.angle_alpha   90.00
_cell.angle_beta   90.00
_cell.angle_gamma   90.00
#
_symmetry.space_group_name_H-M   'P 1'
#
loop_
_entity.id
_entity.type
_entity.pdbx_description
1 polymer ?
#
loop_
_entity_poly.entity_id
_entity_poly.type
_entity_poly.pdbx_seq_one_letter_code
_entity_poly.pdbx_strand_id
1 'polypeptide(L)'
;MIEKNATWKLVDRPTNKPIIGVKWVFKTKLNLDGTVQKNKARLVGKGYAQKPGIDYNETFAPVARLDTIRTLIALAAQKSWKLYQLDVKSAFLNGVLEEEVFVEQPDGFVITGKEDKVYKLHKALYGLK
;
A
#
# COMPACT_ATOMS: atom_id res chain seq x y z
N MET A 1 -8.71 -2.91 -11.25
CA MET A 1 -7.25 -2.89 -11.06
C MET A 1 -6.84 -3.84 -9.94
N ILE A 2 -7.50 -3.81 -8.77
CA ILE A 2 -7.21 -4.72 -7.65
C ILE A 2 -7.47 -6.19 -8.01
N GLU A 3 -8.65 -6.53 -8.52
CA GLU A 3 -8.96 -7.90 -8.97
C GLU A 3 -8.10 -8.32 -10.17
N LYS A 4 -7.93 -7.44 -11.16
CA LYS A 4 -7.06 -7.68 -12.32
C LYS A 4 -5.60 -7.95 -11.93
N ASN A 5 -5.13 -7.38 -10.82
CA ASN A 5 -3.76 -7.55 -10.32
C ASN A 5 -3.63 -8.73 -9.34
N ALA A 6 -4.71 -9.50 -9.12
CA ALA A 6 -4.79 -10.57 -8.13
C ALA A 6 -4.31 -10.12 -6.73
N THR A 7 -4.62 -8.88 -6.35
CA THR A 7 -4.13 -8.28 -5.09
C THR A 7 -4.65 -9.00 -3.86
N TRP A 8 -5.82 -9.65 -3.93
CA TRP A 8 -6.42 -10.36 -2.82
C TRP A 8 -7.30 -11.53 -3.25
N LYS A 9 -7.75 -12.32 -2.28
CA LYS A 9 -8.76 -13.38 -2.47
C LYS A 9 -9.73 -13.40 -1.30
N LEU A 10 -11.02 -13.62 -1.59
CA LEU A 10 -12.05 -13.77 -0.56
C LEU A 10 -11.89 -15.13 0.14
N VAL A 11 -11.86 -15.12 1.47
CA VAL A 11 -11.67 -16.29 2.34
C VAL A 11 -12.57 -16.21 3.57
N ASP A 12 -12.75 -17.33 4.25
CA ASP A 12 -13.44 -17.34 5.54
C ASP A 12 -12.66 -16.56 6.58
N ARG A 13 -13.38 -15.90 7.49
CA ARG A 13 -12.77 -15.06 8.53
C ARG A 13 -11.92 -15.93 9.47
N PRO A 14 -10.60 -15.69 9.57
CA PRO A 14 -9.75 -16.43 10.50
C PRO A 14 -10.11 -16.08 11.95
N THR A 15 -10.11 -17.07 12.83
CA THR A 15 -10.45 -16.91 14.26
C THR A 15 -9.29 -16.33 15.08
N ASN A 16 -8.05 -16.56 14.64
CA ASN A 16 -6.83 -16.25 15.41
C ASN A 16 -5.96 -15.16 14.77
N LYS A 17 -6.51 -14.36 13.84
CA LYS A 17 -5.74 -13.29 13.18
C LYS A 17 -6.51 -11.98 13.17
N PRO A 18 -5.82 -10.83 13.32
CA PRO A 18 -6.45 -9.53 13.22
C PRO A 18 -6.98 -9.29 11.81
N ILE A 19 -8.17 -8.71 11.72
CA ILE A 19 -8.74 -8.23 10.46
C ILE A 19 -8.56 -6.71 10.41
N ILE A 20 -7.90 -6.22 9.36
CA ILE A 20 -7.67 -4.79 9.19
C ILE A 20 -8.86 -4.17 8.44
N GLY A 21 -9.52 -3.21 9.07
CA GLY A 21 -10.55 -2.45 8.37
C GLY A 21 -9.96 -1.66 7.19
N VAL A 22 -10.75 -1.45 6.14
CA VAL A 22 -10.35 -0.59 5.00
C VAL A 22 -11.22 0.65 4.93
N LYS A 23 -10.77 1.67 4.20
CA LYS A 23 -11.58 2.84 3.86
C LYS A 23 -11.24 3.38 2.48
N TRP A 24 -12.23 3.99 1.84
CA TRP A 24 -12.03 4.77 0.64
C TRP A 24 -11.53 6.17 0.96
N VAL A 25 -10.50 6.62 0.26
CA VAL A 25 -9.98 7.99 0.29
C VAL A 25 -10.17 8.59 -1.10
N PHE A 26 -11.01 9.63 -1.16
CA PHE A 26 -11.29 10.36 -2.39
C PHE A 26 -10.47 11.64 -2.44
N LYS A 27 -9.92 11.95 -3.62
CA LYS A 27 -9.19 13.20 -3.87
C LYS A 27 -9.41 13.67 -5.29
N THR A 28 -9.90 14.89 -5.44
CA THR A 28 -9.97 15.58 -6.72
C THR A 28 -8.64 16.25 -6.99
N LYS A 29 -8.00 15.94 -8.12
CA LYS A 29 -6.90 16.74 -8.67
C LYS A 29 -7.50 17.80 -9.57
N LEU A 30 -7.11 19.04 -9.34
CA LEU A 30 -7.45 20.18 -10.17
C LEU A 30 -6.28 20.55 -11.08
N ASN A 31 -6.59 21.15 -12.23
CA ASN A 31 -5.64 21.84 -13.09
C ASN A 31 -5.30 23.21 -12.47
N LEU A 32 -4.32 23.92 -13.06
CA LEU A 32 -3.91 25.25 -12.60
C LEU A 32 -5.04 26.29 -12.70
N ASP A 33 -5.96 26.11 -13.66
CA ASP A 33 -7.14 26.95 -13.87
C ASP A 33 -8.33 26.59 -12.95
N GLY A 34 -8.15 25.63 -12.03
CA GLY A 34 -9.19 25.18 -11.11
C GLY A 34 -10.16 24.14 -11.68
N THR A 35 -10.04 23.76 -12.97
CA THR A 35 -10.87 22.71 -13.57
C THR A 35 -10.49 21.31 -13.05
N VAL A 36 -11.42 20.37 -13.10
CA VAL A 36 -11.15 18.99 -12.62
C VAL A 36 -10.23 18.27 -13.61
N GLN A 37 -9.00 17.99 -13.16
CA GLN A 37 -8.06 17.15 -13.91
C GLN A 37 -8.41 15.67 -13.76
N LYS A 38 -8.62 15.20 -12.52
CA LYS A 38 -8.83 13.79 -12.24
C LYS A 38 -9.43 13.55 -10.86
N ASN A 39 -10.50 12.76 -10.80
CA ASN A 39 -10.99 12.17 -9.56
C ASN A 39 -10.18 10.92 -9.23
N LYS A 40 -9.65 10.85 -7.99
CA LYS A 40 -8.92 9.69 -7.49
C LYS A 40 -9.71 9.05 -6.35
N ALA A 41 -9.90 7.74 -6.44
CA ALA A 41 -10.34 6.91 -5.33
C ALA A 41 -9.20 5.96 -4.97
N ARG A 42 -8.89 5.83 -3.68
CA ARG A 42 -7.88 4.90 -3.17
C ARG A 42 -8.51 4.08 -2.05
N LEU A 43 -8.34 2.77 -2.13
CA LEU A 43 -8.63 1.91 -1.00
C LEU A 43 -7.37 1.82 -0.12
N VAL A 44 -7.54 2.11 1.16
CA VAL A 44 -6.44 2.23 2.12
C VAL A 44 -6.75 1.37 3.34
N GLY A 45 -5.76 0.61 3.81
CA GLY A 45 -5.83 -0.12 5.07
C GLY A 45 -5.84 0.85 6.26
N LYS A 46 -6.66 0.56 7.27
CA LYS A 46 -6.68 1.28 8.56
C LYS A 46 -5.52 0.80 9.45
N GLY A 47 -4.28 0.97 8.99
CA GLY A 47 -3.06 0.48 9.67
C GLY A 47 -2.77 1.09 11.05
N TYR A 48 -3.61 2.00 11.56
CA TYR A 48 -3.57 2.42 12.97
C TYR A 48 -3.96 1.30 13.94
N ALA A 49 -4.64 0.27 13.45
CA ALA A 49 -5.01 -0.91 14.23
C ALA A 49 -3.86 -1.92 14.37
N GLN A 50 -2.78 -1.79 13.59
CA GLN A 50 -1.62 -2.68 13.65
C GLN A 50 -0.63 -2.23 14.72
N LYS A 51 -0.21 -3.16 15.59
CA LYS A 51 0.77 -2.93 16.66
C LYS A 51 2.18 -3.35 16.23
N PRO A 52 3.20 -2.48 16.36
CA PRO A 52 4.59 -2.84 16.12
C PRO A 52 5.02 -4.02 16.99
N GLY A 53 5.72 -5.00 16.41
CA GLY A 53 6.20 -6.20 17.11
C GLY A 53 5.13 -7.26 17.39
N ILE A 54 3.89 -7.05 16.93
CA ILE A 54 2.79 -8.04 16.97
C ILE A 54 2.25 -8.28 15.57
N ASP A 55 1.85 -7.21 14.88
CA ASP A 55 1.16 -7.27 13.58
C ASP A 55 2.05 -6.88 12.40
N TYR A 56 3.25 -6.37 12.67
CA TYR A 56 4.33 -6.10 11.70
C TYR A 56 5.64 -5.80 12.45
N ASN A 57 6.76 -6.20 11.87
CA ASN A 57 8.11 -5.90 12.41
C ASN A 57 8.75 -4.66 11.77
N GLU A 58 8.42 -4.32 10.53
CA GLU A 58 8.93 -3.15 9.82
C GLU A 58 7.81 -2.42 9.08
N THR A 59 7.86 -1.09 9.01
CA THR A 59 6.91 -0.33 8.19
C THR A 59 7.16 -0.55 6.69
N PHE A 60 6.17 -1.03 5.93
CA PHE A 60 6.25 -1.35 4.48
C PHE A 60 6.60 -0.20 3.51
N ALA A 61 7.11 0.94 4.00
CA ALA A 61 7.68 1.98 3.18
C ALA A 61 9.21 2.02 3.41
N PRO A 62 10.01 1.32 2.59
CA PRO A 62 11.47 1.49 2.59
C PRO A 62 11.80 2.88 2.06
N VAL A 63 11.74 3.89 2.92
CA VAL A 63 12.18 5.24 2.60
C VAL A 63 13.69 5.26 2.77
N ALA A 64 14.42 5.37 1.67
CA ALA A 64 15.87 5.54 1.72
C ALA A 64 16.21 6.75 2.60
N ARG A 65 17.16 6.58 3.53
CA ARG A 65 17.60 7.69 4.39
C ARG A 65 18.31 8.74 3.55
N LEU A 66 18.00 10.01 3.79
CA LEU A 66 18.61 11.13 3.06
C LEU A 66 20.13 11.14 3.20
N ASP A 67 20.65 10.76 4.37
CA ASP A 67 22.09 10.72 4.61
C ASP A 67 22.77 9.69 3.69
N THR A 68 22.19 8.50 3.54
CA THR A 68 22.66 7.47 2.61
C THR A 68 22.64 7.97 1.16
N ILE A 69 21.55 8.64 0.75
CA ILE A 69 21.42 9.21 -0.60
C ILE A 69 22.50 10.27 -0.84
N ARG A 70 22.71 11.18 0.12
CA ARG A 70 23.74 12.23 0.05
C ARG A 70 25.14 11.64 -0.04
N THR A 71 25.45 10.63 0.78
CA THR A 71 26.74 9.93 0.72
C THR A 71 26.97 9.28 -0.64
N LEU A 72 25.95 8.62 -1.21
CA LEU A 72 26.05 8.00 -2.54
C LEU A 72 26.31 9.06 -3.63
N ILE A 73 25.61 10.19 -3.58
CA ILE A 73 25.80 11.30 -4.53
C ILE A 73 27.21 11.90 -4.40
N ALA A 74 27.68 12.12 -3.17
CA ALA A 74 29.02 12.64 -2.91
C ALA A 74 30.11 11.69 -3.46
N LEU A 75 29.93 10.38 -3.26
CA LEU A 75 30.84 9.36 -3.81
C LEU A 75 30.81 9.34 -5.34
N ALA A 76 29.63 9.40 -5.93
CA ALA A 76 29.47 9.44 -7.38
C ALA A 76 30.14 10.68 -7.99
N ALA A 77 30.02 11.84 -7.34
CA ALA A 77 30.71 13.07 -7.75
C ALA A 77 32.24 12.90 -7.66
N GLN A 78 32.75 12.37 -6.55
CA GLN A 78 34.18 12.13 -6.35
C GLN A 78 34.77 11.17 -7.39
N LYS A 79 34.01 10.14 -7.77
CA LYS A 79 34.44 9.09 -8.71
C LYS A 79 34.04 9.37 -10.16
N SER A 80 33.43 10.53 -10.44
CA SER A 80 32.90 10.91 -11.75
C SER A 80 31.93 9.86 -12.34
N TRP A 81 31.11 9.24 -11.49
CA TRP A 81 30.10 8.28 -11.90
C TRP A 81 28.87 8.97 -12.48
N LYS A 82 28.26 8.34 -13.49
CA LYS A 82 26.97 8.76 -14.01
C LYS A 82 25.85 8.24 -13.10
N LEU A 83 24.97 9.15 -12.68
CA LEU A 83 23.78 8.85 -11.90
C LEU A 83 22.55 8.85 -12.81
N TYR A 84 21.68 7.87 -12.62
CA TYR A 84 20.39 7.76 -13.30
C TYR A 84 19.29 7.68 -12.25
N GLN A 85 18.21 8.44 -12.44
CA GLN A 85 17.04 8.43 -11.56
C GLN A 85 15.87 7.72 -12.27
N LEU A 86 15.26 6.76 -11.59
CA LEU A 86 14.06 6.06 -12.05
C LEU A 86 12.97 6.19 -10.99
N ASP A 87 11.78 6.65 -11.39
CA ASP A 87 10.57 6.62 -10.56
C ASP A 87 9.66 5.47 -11.01
N VAL A 88 9.54 4.45 -10.17
CA VAL A 88 8.70 3.28 -10.46
C VAL A 88 7.28 3.53 -9.96
N LYS A 89 6.34 3.62 -10.89
CA LYS A 89 4.92 3.77 -10.56
C LYS A 89 4.43 2.55 -9.76
N SER A 90 3.84 2.81 -8.61
CA SER A 90 3.23 1.79 -7.74
C SER A 90 4.22 0.76 -7.18
N ALA A 91 5.46 1.17 -6.89
CA ALA A 91 6.49 0.29 -6.31
C ALA A 91 6.01 -0.50 -5.07
N PHE A 92 5.13 0.08 -4.25
CA PHE A 92 4.54 -0.58 -3.07
C PHE A 92 3.70 -1.83 -3.41
N LEU A 93 3.15 -1.95 -4.63
CA LEU A 93 2.36 -3.11 -5.04
C LEU A 93 3.23 -4.31 -5.45
N ASN A 94 4.54 -4.11 -5.60
CA ASN A 94 5.48 -5.16 -6.03
C ASN A 94 6.24 -5.80 -4.85
N GLY A 95 6.08 -5.29 -3.62
CA GLY A 95 6.59 -5.96 -2.44
C GLY A 95 5.80 -7.25 -2.20
N VAL A 96 6.51 -8.37 -2.06
CA VAL A 96 5.90 -9.64 -1.64
C VAL A 96 5.51 -9.47 -0.17
N LEU A 97 4.26 -9.78 0.17
CA LEU A 97 3.80 -9.78 1.55
C LEU A 97 4.21 -11.12 2.16
N GLU A 98 5.26 -11.13 3.00
CA GLU A 98 5.68 -12.35 3.71
C GLU A 98 4.69 -12.71 4.83
N GLU A 99 4.03 -11.71 5.40
CA GLU A 99 3.01 -11.87 6.44
C GLU A 99 1.61 -12.04 5.85
N GLU A 100 0.80 -12.91 6.46
CA GLU A 100 -0.60 -13.07 6.07
C GLU A 100 -1.47 -11.95 6.64
N VAL A 101 -1.81 -10.98 5.77
CA VAL A 101 -2.69 -9.86 6.13
C VAL A 101 -4.11 -10.09 5.61
N PHE A 102 -5.09 -9.83 6.48
CA PHE A 102 -6.51 -9.93 6.17
C PHE A 102 -7.16 -8.56 6.31
N VAL A 103 -8.05 -8.23 5.36
CA VAL A 103 -8.80 -6.97 5.38
C VAL A 103 -10.29 -7.20 5.26
N GLU A 104 -11.07 -6.31 5.87
CA GLU A 104 -12.53 -6.29 5.70
C GLU A 104 -12.91 -6.05 4.23
N GLN A 105 -14.12 -6.48 3.86
CA GLN A 105 -14.69 -6.12 2.57
C GLN A 105 -14.91 -4.60 2.50
N PRO A 106 -14.52 -3.93 1.41
CA PRO A 106 -14.73 -2.48 1.29
C PRO A 106 -16.21 -2.13 1.27
N ASP A 107 -16.56 -1.02 1.93
CA ASP A 107 -17.91 -0.46 1.86
C ASP A 107 -18.32 -0.26 0.39
N GLY A 108 -19.53 -0.73 0.05
CA GLY A 108 -20.07 -0.71 -1.31
C GLY A 108 -19.60 -1.86 -2.22
N PHE A 109 -18.73 -2.74 -1.73
CA PHE A 109 -18.21 -3.91 -2.46
C PHE A 109 -18.34 -5.23 -1.66
N VAL A 110 -19.23 -5.25 -0.66
CA VAL A 110 -19.55 -6.45 0.11
C VAL A 110 -20.36 -7.41 -0.75
N ILE A 111 -19.99 -8.69 -0.76
CA ILE A 111 -20.70 -9.71 -1.53
C ILE A 111 -21.89 -10.24 -0.74
N THR A 112 -23.08 -10.14 -1.32
CA THR A 112 -24.33 -10.64 -0.74
C THR A 112 -24.25 -12.14 -0.44
N GLY A 113 -24.62 -12.53 0.78
CA GLY A 113 -24.55 -13.91 1.28
C GLY A 113 -23.15 -14.37 1.70
N LYS A 114 -22.16 -13.47 1.73
CA LYS A 114 -20.78 -13.71 2.18
C LYS A 114 -20.26 -12.51 2.99
N GLU A 115 -21.13 -11.83 3.72
CA GLU A 115 -20.85 -10.59 4.45
C GLU A 115 -19.80 -10.81 5.56
N ASP A 116 -19.73 -12.01 6.10
CA ASP A 116 -18.80 -12.43 7.16
C ASP A 116 -17.38 -12.71 6.65
N LYS A 117 -17.22 -12.92 5.34
CA LYS A 117 -15.94 -13.21 4.71
C LYS A 117 -15.04 -11.98 4.62
N VAL A 118 -13.74 -12.24 4.52
CA VAL A 118 -12.69 -11.23 4.48
C VAL A 118 -11.78 -11.44 3.27
N TYR A 119 -11.01 -10.43 2.91
CA TYR A 119 -10.01 -10.54 1.84
C TYR A 119 -8.63 -10.85 2.43
N LYS A 120 -8.01 -11.95 2.00
CA LYS A 120 -6.59 -12.22 2.23
C LYS A 120 -5.76 -11.48 1.17
N LEU A 121 -4.80 -10.66 1.61
CA LEU A 121 -3.93 -9.92 0.71
C LEU A 121 -2.79 -10.79 0.17
N HIS A 122 -2.54 -10.71 -1.12
CA HIS A 122 -1.34 -11.23 -1.78
C HIS A 122 -0.31 -10.14 -2.05
N LYS A 123 -0.74 -8.88 -2.07
CA LYS A 123 0.08 -7.68 -2.30
C LYS A 123 -0.29 -6.61 -1.29
N ALA A 124 0.68 -5.79 -0.91
CA ALA A 124 0.45 -4.72 0.05
C ALA A 124 -0.57 -3.69 -0.45
N LEU A 125 -1.44 -3.23 0.46
CA LEU A 125 -2.30 -2.06 0.25
C LEU A 125 -1.65 -0.82 0.84
N TYR A 126 -2.04 0.35 0.33
CA TYR A 126 -1.60 1.61 0.91
C TYR A 126 -2.11 1.74 2.34
N GLY A 127 -1.29 2.29 3.24
CA GLY A 127 -1.66 2.53 4.64
C GLY A 127 -1.59 1.30 5.54
N LEU A 128 -1.11 0.16 5.03
CA LEU A 128 -0.57 -0.90 5.89
C LEU A 128 0.74 -0.42 6.50
N LYS A 129 0.92 -0.69 7.78
CA LYS A 129 2.22 -0.57 8.44
C LYS A 129 2.93 -1.90 8.35
#